data_AF-A0A936GNN8-F1
#
_entry.id   AF-A0A936GNN8-F1
#
_cell.length_a   1.000
_cell.length_b   1.000
_cell.length_c   1.000
_cell.angle_alpha   90.00
_cell.angle_beta   90.00
_cell.angle_gamma   90.00
#
_symmetry.space_group_name_H-M   'P 1'
#
loop_
_entity.id
_entity.type
_entity.pdbx_description
1 polymer ?
#
loop_
_entity_poly.entity_id
_entity_poly.type
_entity_poly.pdbx_seq_one_letter_code
_entity_poly.pdbx_strand_id
1 'polypeptide(L)' 'MTNTLMGEQRYLFDTDVLIVAKNNYYNPEIVPAFWQWILEGHQQGYFYSIDKVSDELKRGNEDDFLHQFAIKHPSPHIS' A
#
# COMPACT_ATOMS: atom_id res chain seq x y z
N MET A 1 6.98 -23.73 18.80
CA MET A 1 8.07 -22.77 19.05
C MET A 1 8.02 -21.74 17.94
N THR A 2 7.26 -20.66 18.10
CA THR A 2 7.22 -19.56 17.13
C THR A 2 8.38 -18.62 17.43
N ASN A 3 9.17 -18.33 16.40
CA ASN A 3 10.48 -17.74 16.49
C ASN A 3 10.38 -16.24 16.84
N THR A 4 10.47 -15.89 18.12
CA THR A 4 10.36 -14.52 18.67
C THR A 4 11.62 -13.65 18.46
N LEU A 5 12.47 -13.94 17.46
CA LEU A 5 13.77 -13.25 17.31
C LEU A 5 14.00 -12.54 15.96
N MET A 6 13.01 -12.49 15.06
CA MET A 6 13.00 -11.47 14.01
C MET A 6 12.13 -10.34 14.52
N GLY A 7 12.70 -9.18 14.85
CA GLY A 7 11.89 -8.00 15.17
C GLY A 7 10.84 -7.80 14.08
N GLU A 8 9.60 -7.50 14.44
CA GLU A 8 8.50 -7.32 13.48
C GLU A 8 8.93 -6.34 12.39
N GLN A 9 9.34 -6.88 11.24
CA GLN A 9 9.92 -6.06 10.18
C GLN A 9 8.78 -5.35 9.48
N ARG A 10 8.71 -4.04 9.68
CA ARG A 10 7.71 -3.17 9.08
C ARG A 10 8.32 -2.48 7.88
N TYR A 11 7.59 -2.47 6.78
CA TYR A 11 8.00 -1.83 5.54
C TYR A 11 7.11 -0.63 5.28
N LEU A 12 7.72 0.46 4.84
CA LEU A 12 7.02 1.69 4.49
C LEU A 12 7.07 1.87 2.98
N PHE A 13 5.91 2.06 2.37
CA PHE A 13 5.78 2.41 0.97
C PHE A 13 5.70 3.92 0.81
N ASP A 14 6.46 4.41 -0.17
CA ASP A 14 6.39 5.78 -0.65
C ASP A 14 5.45 5.87 -1.87
N THR A 15 4.92 7.06 -2.14
CA THR A 15 4.05 7.35 -3.29
C THR A 15 4.70 6.89 -4.60
N ASP A 16 5.98 7.19 -4.81
CA ASP A 16 6.66 6.89 -6.07
C ASP A 16 6.78 5.37 -6.31
N VAL A 17 6.98 4.59 -5.25
CA VAL A 17 7.03 3.11 -5.35
C VAL A 17 5.72 2.56 -5.88
N LEU A 18 4.59 3.08 -5.39
CA LEU A 18 3.27 2.63 -5.81
C LEU A 18 2.93 3.09 -7.24
N ILE A 19 3.33 4.31 -7.61
CA ILE A 19 3.16 4.82 -8.98
C ILE A 19 3.97 3.99 -9.98
N VAL A 20 5.25 3.74 -9.68
CA VAL A 20 6.14 2.94 -10.54
C VAL A 20 5.62 1.51 -10.68
N ALA A 21 5.16 0.91 -9.57
CA ALA A 21 4.54 -0.42 -9.58
C ALA A 21 3.33 -0.46 -10.52
N LYS A 22 2.36 0.44 -10.37
CA LYS A 22 1.15 0.51 -11.22
C LYS A 22 1.50 0.67 -12.71
N ASN A 23 2.43 1.57 -13.03
CA ASN A 23 2.67 1.96 -14.41
C ASN A 23 3.58 0.99 -15.19
N ASN A 24 4.51 0.30 -14.53
CA ASN A 24 5.57 -0.44 -15.23
C ASN A 24 5.54 -1.95 -15.04
N TYR A 25 5.10 -2.45 -13.87
CA TYR A 25 5.32 -3.85 -13.50
C TYR A 25 4.05 -4.58 -13.06
N TYR A 26 3.16 -3.87 -12.38
CA TYR A 26 2.00 -4.43 -11.69
C TYR A 26 0.75 -3.65 -12.07
N ASN A 27 0.46 -3.62 -13.38
CA ASN A 27 -0.79 -3.04 -13.86
C ASN A 27 -1.98 -3.72 -13.14
N PRO A 28 -2.90 -2.96 -12.50
CA PRO A 28 -3.98 -3.52 -11.68
C PRO A 28 -4.96 -4.44 -12.42
N GLU A 29 -5.18 -4.21 -13.71
CA GLU A 29 -6.08 -5.05 -14.53
C GLU A 29 -5.42 -6.38 -14.93
N ILE A 30 -4.10 -6.39 -15.04
CA ILE A 30 -3.32 -7.56 -15.49
C ILE A 30 -2.83 -8.37 -14.29
N VAL A 31 -2.41 -7.70 -13.19
CA VAL A 31 -1.77 -8.32 -12.02
C VAL A 31 -2.45 -7.85 -10.71
N PRO A 32 -3.74 -8.15 -10.52
CA PRO A 32 -4.47 -7.72 -9.31
C PRO A 32 -3.94 -8.37 -8.02
N ALA A 33 -3.36 -9.58 -8.13
CA ALA A 33 -2.83 -10.32 -6.99
C ALA A 33 -1.72 -9.57 -6.23
N PHE A 34 -0.93 -8.75 -6.92
CA PHE A 34 0.10 -7.92 -6.29
C PHE A 34 -0.53 -6.90 -5.33
N TRP A 35 -1.59 -6.23 -5.76
CA TRP A 35 -2.29 -5.23 -4.96
C TRP A 35 -3.04 -5.88 -3.80
N GLN A 36 -3.61 -7.06 -4.01
CA GLN A 36 -4.21 -7.86 -2.94
C GLN A 36 -3.17 -8.24 -1.88
N TRP A 37 -1.97 -8.66 -2.28
CA TRP A 37 -0.88 -8.98 -1.35
C TRP A 37 -0.42 -7.77 -0.53
N ILE A 38 -0.36 -6.58 -1.14
CA ILE A 38 -0.09 -5.33 -0.40
C ILE A 38 -1.16 -5.11 0.67
N LEU A 39 -2.44 -5.28 0.34
CA LEU A 39 -3.54 -5.10 1.30
C LEU A 39 -3.48 -6.12 2.44
N GLU A 40 -3.21 -7.38 2.14
CA GLU A 40 -3.08 -8.42 3.16
C GLU A 40 -1.90 -8.14 4.10
N GLY A 41 -0.76 -7.71 3.57
CA GLY A 41 0.38 -7.31 4.38
C GLY A 41 0.13 -6.05 5.21
N HIS A 42 -0.66 -5.10 4.68
CA HIS A 42 -1.11 -3.93 5.44
C HIS A 42 -2.05 -4.33 6.59
N GLN A 43 -3.01 -5.22 6.33
CA GLN A 43 -3.93 -5.75 7.36
C GLN A 43 -3.21 -6.55 8.45
N GLN A 44 -2.12 -7.23 8.09
CA GLN A 44 -1.29 -7.99 9.04
C GLN A 44 -0.26 -7.12 9.78
N GLY A 45 -0.18 -5.82 9.49
CA GLY A 45 0.76 -4.91 10.15
C GLY A 45 2.21 -5.06 9.69
N TYR A 46 2.43 -5.55 8.46
CA TYR A 46 3.75 -5.61 7.84
C TYR A 46 4.03 -4.40 6.95
N PHE A 47 3.00 -3.88 6.28
CA PHE A 47 3.12 -2.79 5.31
C PHE A 47 2.39 -1.54 5.75
N TYR A 48 3.00 -0.39 5.51
CA TYR A 48 2.49 0.91 5.94
C TYR A 48 2.79 1.98 4.89
N SER A 49 2.12 3.11 5.03
CA SER A 49 2.48 4.40 4.43
C SER A 49 2.29 5.49 5.46
N ILE A 50 2.97 6.63 5.31
CA ILE A 50 2.68 7.81 6.13
C ILE A 50 1.46 8.56 5.59
N ASP A 51 0.83 9.38 6.42
CA ASP A 51 -0.35 10.18 6.04
C ASP A 51 -0.11 10.99 4.77
N LYS A 52 1.08 11.58 4.63
CA LYS A 52 1.48 12.35 3.44
C LYS A 52 1.39 11.53 2.14
N VAL A 53 1.80 10.26 2.17
CA VAL A 53 1.72 9.37 1.00
C VAL A 53 0.25 9.08 0.67
N SER A 54 -0.58 8.81 1.69
CA SER A 54 -2.02 8.62 1.49
C SER A 54 -2.66 9.86 0.87
N ASP A 55 -2.32 11.05 1.36
CA ASP A 55 -2.83 12.32 0.86
C ASP A 55 -2.39 12.61 -0.57
N GLU A 56 -1.14 12.32 -0.92
CA GLU A 56 -0.63 12.46 -2.28
C GLU A 56 -1.41 11.60 -3.27
N LEU A 57 -1.66 10.33 -2.93
CA LEU A 57 -2.46 9.44 -3.78
C LEU A 57 -3.91 9.91 -3.91
N LYS A 58 -4.52 10.39 -2.83
CA LYS A 58 -5.89 10.91 -2.82
C LYS A 58 -6.05 12.23 -3.60
N ARG A 59 -4.97 12.99 -3.82
CA ARG A 59 -4.98 14.20 -4.66
C ARG A 59 -4.86 13.91 -6.15
N GLY A 60 -4.58 12.66 -6.53
CA GLY A 60 -4.58 12.23 -7.92
C GLY A 60 -5.96 12.28 -8.57
N ASN A 61 -6.03 11.97 -9.88
CA ASN A 61 -7.28 11.88 -10.62
C ASN A 61 -8.24 10.86 -9.97
N GLU A 62 -9.52 11.22 -9.81
CA GLU A 62 -10.54 10.38 -9.17
C GLU A 62 -10.71 9.02 -9.88
N ASP A 63 -10.52 8.96 -11.20
CA ASP A 63 -10.61 7.71 -11.97
C ASP A 63 -9.34 6.85 -11.88
N ASP A 64 -8.26 7.36 -11.28
CA ASP A 64 -7.01 6.62 -11.16
C ASP A 64 -7.13 5.49 -10.13
N PHE A 65 -6.57 4.33 -10.49
CA PHE A 65 -6.56 3.18 -9.59
C PHE A 65 -5.96 3.50 -8.22
N LEU A 66 -4.85 4.23 -8.13
CA LEU A 66 -4.20 4.52 -6.85
C LEU A 66 -5.00 5.50 -6.00
N HIS A 67 -5.70 6.44 -6.63
CA HIS A 67 -6.65 7.31 -5.93
C HIS A 67 -7.74 6.45 -5.26
N GLN A 68 -8.39 5.60 -6.05
CA GLN A 68 -9.45 4.72 -5.54
C GLN A 68 -8.94 3.72 -4.50
N PHE A 69 -7.73 3.21 -4.68
CA PHE A 69 -7.07 2.30 -3.75
C PHE A 69 -6.82 2.97 -2.39
N ALA A 70 -6.29 4.19 -2.37
CA ALA A 70 -6.03 4.95 -1.15
C ALA A 70 -7.30 5.38 -0.41
N ILE A 71 -8.38 5.66 -1.14
CA ILE A 71 -9.69 5.99 -0.55
C ILE A 71 -10.34 4.75 0.10
N LYS A 72 -10.27 3.59 -0.56
CA LYS A 72 -10.89 2.35 -0.06
C LYS A 72 -10.11 1.69 1.07
N HIS A 73 -8.81 1.95 1.15
CA HIS A 73 -7.90 1.33 2.12
C HIS A 73 -7.10 2.39 2.87
N PRO A 74 -7.77 3.20 3.71
CA PRO A 74 -7.07 4.19 4.52
C PRO A 74 -6.11 3.50 5.50
N SER A 75 -4.96 4.12 5.73
CA SER A 75 -4.08 3.69 6.81
C SER A 75 -4.84 3.78 8.14
N PRO A 76 -4.79 2.73 8.99
CA PRO A 76 -5.41 2.81 10.31
C PRO A 76 -4.76 3.98 11.07
N HIS A 77 -5.58 4.89 11.59
CA HIS A 77 -5.09 5.95 12.48
C HIS A 77 -4.46 5.29 13.71
N ILE A 78 -3.13 5.30 13.78
CA ILE A 78 -2.40 4.94 14.99
C ILE A 78 -2.37 6.22 15.84
N SER A 79 -3.30 6.31 16.80
CA SER A 79 -3.30 7.35 17.84
C SER A 79 -2.06 7.28 18.72
#